data_AF-D8K949-F1
#
_entry.id   AF-D8K949-F1
#
_cell.length_a   1.000
_cell.length_b   1.000
_cell.length_c   1.000
_cell.angle_alpha   90.00
_cell.angle_beta   90.00
_cell.angle_gamma   90.00
#
_symmetry.space_group_name_H-M   'P 1'
#
loop_
_entity.id
_entity.type
_entity.pdbx_description
1 polymer ?
#
loop_
_entity_poly.entity_id
_entity_poly.type
_entity_poly.pdbx_seq_one_letter_code
_entity_poly.pdbx_strand_id
1 'polypeptide(L)'
;MPTVPKLHFLHIPKTAGTSVTQFLQRQYDLEHIVFETTWRELFKYQPRMPRLKLFRGHFGINLTKMIGPEFKVLTFLREPVSRVMSQYHHIRKTPTEGLYKFASEMELAEFMRHKQGRKLFRNLQTRYIGKKFGVGQFWAHTGILNLPPDRFFEDLASPLLLAEAKQNLNNFFFVGLTEYYEVSMLLLCHKLAALPELDAVKRRERERDSKQVSAEVLKHLEAENQLDMALYRHGKTLLVGDLAREFNLPEMLSMPVETALDYANERKQVLWESCLFQYAQRMRVEQQESWDWDASRGLQGTGWSDVHGRLGETPHRWSGPKLVSTVDAPVDPRRDYEVTIHLLRFMTWRNQRQLEVHTSSGPISLTGRKKGSGWVGQGIVNGQSTEEPFLRLSFHVSETVSVAELGGDPNDSDKRGFALRAIALKPVEG
;
A
#
# COMPACT_ATOMS: atom_id res chain seq x y z
N MET A 1 -14.11 13.70 14.56
CA MET A 1 -12.96 12.77 14.56
C MET A 1 -12.09 13.08 13.37
N PRO A 2 -10.75 13.12 13.45
CA PRO A 2 -9.93 13.32 12.27
C PRO A 2 -10.01 12.05 11.43
N THR A 3 -10.99 12.00 10.53
CA THR A 3 -11.15 10.90 9.58
C THR A 3 -9.93 10.83 8.70
N VAL A 4 -9.41 9.62 8.45
CA VAL A 4 -8.36 9.37 7.44
C VAL A 4 -8.72 10.15 6.16
N PRO A 5 -7.79 10.96 5.60
CA PRO A 5 -8.10 11.88 4.52
C PRO A 5 -8.62 11.13 3.29
N LYS A 6 -9.40 11.79 2.43
CA LYS A 6 -9.73 11.20 1.13
C LYS A 6 -8.47 11.20 0.25
N LEU A 7 -8.08 10.06 -0.28
CA LEU A 7 -6.83 9.88 -1.03
C LEU A 7 -7.07 9.39 -2.45
N HIS A 8 -6.28 9.93 -3.36
CA HIS A 8 -6.01 9.35 -4.68
C HIS A 8 -4.57 8.89 -4.72
N PHE A 9 -4.37 7.58 -4.62
CA PHE A 9 -3.09 6.97 -4.94
C PHE A 9 -2.96 6.83 -6.45
N LEU A 10 -2.25 7.80 -7.04
CA LEU A 10 -1.85 7.79 -8.44
C LEU A 10 -0.77 6.71 -8.59
N HIS A 11 -1.19 5.47 -8.83
CA HIS A 11 -0.27 4.34 -8.92
C HIS A 11 0.34 4.28 -10.32
N ILE A 12 1.65 4.54 -10.38
CA ILE A 12 2.45 4.33 -11.60
C ILE A 12 2.98 2.89 -11.60
N PRO A 13 2.87 2.13 -12.70
CA PRO A 13 3.40 0.78 -12.74
C PRO A 13 4.87 0.70 -12.33
N LYS A 14 5.18 -0.29 -11.46
CA LYS A 14 6.53 -0.67 -11.01
C LYS A 14 7.23 0.32 -10.08
N THR A 15 6.48 1.14 -9.36
CA THR A 15 6.98 2.09 -8.34
C THR A 15 6.50 1.72 -6.93
N ALA A 16 6.80 0.49 -6.47
CA ALA A 16 6.38 -0.05 -5.16
C ALA A 16 4.86 -0.09 -4.88
N GLY A 17 4.01 -0.03 -5.91
CA GLY A 17 2.59 0.19 -5.68
C GLY A 17 1.82 -0.96 -5.02
N THR A 18 2.31 -2.21 -5.06
CA THR A 18 1.64 -3.32 -4.35
C THR A 18 1.69 -3.09 -2.84
N SER A 19 2.87 -2.88 -2.25
CA SER A 19 3.01 -2.71 -0.80
C SER A 19 2.31 -1.43 -0.30
N VAL A 20 2.41 -0.34 -1.06
CA VAL A 20 1.74 0.92 -0.73
C VAL A 20 0.21 0.78 -0.82
N THR A 21 -0.30 0.06 -1.83
CA THR A 21 -1.73 -0.23 -1.94
C THR A 21 -2.23 -0.99 -0.72
N GLN A 22 -1.53 -2.05 -0.31
CA GLN A 22 -1.89 -2.85 0.87
C GLN A 22 -1.88 -2.01 2.15
N PHE A 23 -0.84 -1.19 2.33
CA PHE A 23 -0.75 -0.26 3.44
C PHE A 23 -1.96 0.70 3.48
N LEU A 24 -2.28 1.35 2.35
CA LEU A 24 -3.38 2.30 2.26
C LEU A 24 -4.73 1.63 2.45
N GLN A 25 -4.98 0.46 1.85
CA GLN A 25 -6.26 -0.26 1.96
C GLN A 25 -6.61 -0.61 3.40
N ARG A 26 -5.63 -0.89 4.25
CA ARG A 26 -5.87 -1.15 5.68
C ARG A 26 -6.35 0.08 6.45
N GLN A 27 -6.20 1.29 5.90
CA GLN A 27 -6.64 2.52 6.56
C GLN A 27 -8.11 2.88 6.30
N TYR A 28 -8.80 2.16 5.42
CA TYR A 28 -10.18 2.46 5.04
C TYR A 28 -11.08 1.24 5.15
N ASP A 29 -12.36 1.49 5.36
CA ASP A 29 -13.39 0.46 5.26
C ASP A 29 -13.56 0.04 3.80
N LEU A 30 -13.83 -1.25 3.59
CA LEU A 30 -14.07 -1.89 2.31
C LEU A 30 -15.01 -1.10 1.41
N GLU A 31 -16.07 -0.54 1.98
CA GLU A 31 -17.08 0.16 1.21
C GLU A 31 -16.61 1.51 0.63
N HIS A 32 -15.52 2.05 1.18
CA HIS A 32 -14.93 3.33 0.83
C HIS A 32 -13.79 3.21 -0.21
N ILE A 33 -13.45 2.01 -0.68
CA ILE A 33 -12.29 1.74 -1.55
C ILE A 33 -12.72 1.35 -2.97
N VAL A 34 -12.01 1.86 -3.98
CA VAL A 34 -12.01 1.30 -5.34
C VAL A 34 -10.90 0.28 -5.50
N PHE A 35 -11.23 -0.94 -5.92
CA PHE A 35 -10.26 -2.04 -6.07
C PHE A 35 -9.71 -2.17 -7.49
N GLU A 36 -10.35 -1.52 -8.44
CA GLU A 36 -10.12 -1.68 -9.85
C GLU A 36 -9.16 -0.63 -10.35
N THR A 37 -8.32 -1.05 -11.28
CA THR A 37 -7.18 -0.26 -11.73
C THR A 37 -7.37 0.34 -13.11
N THR A 38 -8.54 0.13 -13.73
CA THR A 38 -8.87 0.55 -15.10
C THR A 38 -10.08 1.46 -15.14
N TRP A 39 -10.11 2.36 -16.12
CA TRP A 39 -11.20 3.32 -16.29
C TRP A 39 -12.56 2.66 -16.52
N ARG A 40 -12.63 1.56 -17.29
CA ARG A 40 -13.89 0.81 -17.51
C ARG A 40 -14.53 0.36 -16.20
N GLU A 41 -13.72 -0.20 -15.33
CA GLU A 41 -14.20 -0.78 -14.08
C GLU A 41 -14.57 0.30 -13.07
N LEU A 42 -13.82 1.42 -13.06
CA LEU A 42 -14.14 2.59 -12.25
C LEU A 42 -15.58 3.08 -12.51
N PHE A 43 -16.09 3.02 -13.74
CA PHE A 43 -17.46 3.46 -14.04
C PHE A 43 -18.54 2.65 -13.33
N LYS A 44 -18.27 1.39 -12.99
CA LYS A 44 -19.22 0.57 -12.20
C LYS A 44 -19.43 1.12 -10.79
N TYR A 45 -18.52 1.99 -10.32
CA TYR A 45 -18.61 2.64 -9.02
C TYR A 45 -19.41 3.94 -9.02
N GLN A 46 -19.90 4.42 -10.17
CA GLN A 46 -20.59 5.71 -10.26
C GLN A 46 -21.69 5.92 -9.19
N PRO A 47 -22.58 4.94 -8.88
CA PRO A 47 -23.58 5.10 -7.83
C PRO A 47 -23.00 5.25 -6.42
N ARG A 48 -21.77 4.77 -6.20
CA ARG A 48 -21.08 4.75 -4.90
C ARG A 48 -20.02 5.85 -4.75
N MET A 49 -19.71 6.59 -5.82
CA MET A 49 -18.70 7.64 -5.84
C MET A 49 -18.74 8.60 -4.63
N PRO A 50 -19.92 9.06 -4.16
CA PRO A 50 -19.97 9.96 -3.00
C PRO A 50 -19.44 9.36 -1.69
N ARG A 51 -19.48 8.04 -1.53
CA ARG A 51 -18.99 7.33 -0.34
C ARG A 51 -17.51 6.99 -0.41
N LEU A 52 -16.91 6.99 -1.60
CA LEU A 52 -15.52 6.60 -1.78
C LEU A 52 -14.57 7.59 -1.10
N LYS A 53 -13.53 7.04 -0.48
CA LYS A 53 -12.47 7.79 0.20
C LYS A 53 -11.07 7.41 -0.28
N LEU A 54 -10.90 6.23 -0.88
CA LEU A 54 -9.63 5.80 -1.46
C LEU A 54 -9.81 5.37 -2.92
N PHE A 55 -9.23 6.16 -3.82
CA PHE A 55 -8.99 5.74 -5.20
C PHE A 55 -7.55 5.25 -5.33
N ARG A 56 -7.37 4.02 -5.80
CA ARG A 56 -6.05 3.46 -6.11
C ARG A 56 -6.09 2.79 -7.48
N GLY A 57 -5.12 3.08 -8.32
CA GLY A 57 -5.08 2.49 -9.66
C GLY A 57 -4.33 3.32 -10.68
N HIS A 58 -4.31 2.81 -11.91
CA HIS A 58 -3.55 3.39 -13.01
C HIS A 58 -4.37 4.44 -13.76
N PHE A 59 -4.93 5.41 -13.03
CA PHE A 59 -5.77 6.46 -13.63
C PHE A 59 -4.96 7.68 -14.08
N GLY A 60 -3.78 7.89 -13.50
CA GLY A 60 -2.98 9.09 -13.72
C GLY A 60 -3.65 10.35 -13.18
N ILE A 61 -3.10 11.51 -13.50
CA ILE A 61 -3.58 12.81 -12.97
C ILE A 61 -5.04 13.11 -13.32
N ASN A 62 -5.57 12.54 -14.40
CA ASN A 62 -6.89 12.90 -14.90
C ASN A 62 -8.05 12.48 -13.98
N LEU A 63 -7.82 11.53 -13.06
CA LEU A 63 -8.84 11.21 -12.06
C LEU A 63 -9.16 12.42 -11.17
N THR A 64 -8.19 13.28 -10.89
CA THR A 64 -8.38 14.49 -10.05
C THR A 64 -9.33 15.51 -10.67
N LYS A 65 -9.63 15.39 -11.97
CA LYS A 65 -10.65 16.21 -12.63
C LYS A 65 -12.07 15.69 -12.38
N MET A 66 -12.19 14.44 -11.93
CA MET A 66 -13.47 13.78 -11.66
C MET A 66 -13.76 13.71 -10.16
N ILE A 67 -12.74 13.43 -9.35
CA ILE A 67 -12.86 13.40 -7.90
C ILE A 67 -12.63 14.82 -7.38
N GLY A 68 -13.46 15.25 -6.42
CA GLY A 68 -13.45 16.64 -5.97
C GLY A 68 -12.12 17.08 -5.31
N PRO A 69 -11.96 18.40 -5.08
CA PRO A 69 -10.71 18.97 -4.56
C PRO A 69 -10.36 18.51 -3.14
N GLU A 70 -11.27 17.84 -2.44
CA GLU A 70 -11.00 17.28 -1.12
C GLU A 70 -10.09 16.04 -1.14
N PHE A 71 -9.87 15.44 -2.32
CA PHE A 71 -8.99 14.29 -2.48
C PHE A 71 -7.53 14.74 -2.57
N LYS A 72 -6.74 14.29 -1.61
CA LYS A 72 -5.30 14.48 -1.59
C LYS A 72 -4.62 13.45 -2.50
N VAL A 73 -3.76 13.92 -3.40
CA VAL A 73 -3.06 13.06 -4.35
C VAL A 73 -1.73 12.62 -3.77
N LEU A 74 -1.41 11.34 -3.91
CA LEU A 74 -0.12 10.79 -3.55
C LEU A 74 0.41 9.87 -4.64
N THR A 75 1.74 9.79 -4.78
CA THR A 75 2.41 8.91 -5.74
C THR A 75 3.71 8.38 -5.18
N PHE A 76 4.21 7.30 -5.79
CA PHE A 76 5.61 6.90 -5.70
C PHE A 76 6.28 7.04 -7.06
N LEU A 77 7.54 7.44 -7.06
CA LEU A 77 8.42 7.41 -8.22
C LEU A 77 9.48 6.31 -8.05
N ARG A 78 10.15 5.99 -9.15
CA ARG A 78 11.31 5.09 -9.17
C ARG A 78 12.34 5.67 -10.12
N GLU A 79 13.61 5.36 -9.89
CA GLU A 79 14.68 5.68 -10.82
C GLU A 79 14.28 5.14 -12.22
N PRO A 80 14.24 6.01 -13.26
CA PRO A 80 13.58 5.67 -14.53
C PRO A 80 14.13 4.44 -15.23
N VAL A 81 15.46 4.23 -15.21
CA VAL A 81 16.08 3.05 -15.83
C VAL A 81 15.66 1.79 -15.09
N SER A 82 15.77 1.79 -13.76
CA SER A 82 15.38 0.69 -12.87
C SER A 82 13.90 0.34 -13.01
N ARG A 83 13.04 1.34 -13.21
CA ARG A 83 11.60 1.15 -13.48
C ARG A 83 11.36 0.42 -14.80
N VAL A 84 12.07 0.82 -15.87
CA VAL A 84 11.96 0.16 -17.19
C VAL A 84 12.40 -1.30 -17.10
N MET A 85 13.54 -1.57 -16.44
CA MET A 85 14.03 -2.94 -16.21
C MET A 85 12.99 -3.79 -15.48
N SER A 86 12.45 -3.28 -14.36
CA SER A 86 11.44 -3.99 -13.58
C SER A 86 10.16 -4.26 -14.38
N GLN A 87 9.74 -3.33 -15.26
CA GLN A 87 8.60 -3.53 -16.15
C GLN A 87 8.89 -4.64 -17.17
N TYR A 88 10.06 -4.64 -17.81
CA TYR A 88 10.44 -5.65 -18.79
C TYR A 88 10.48 -7.05 -18.18
N HIS A 89 11.15 -7.22 -17.04
CA HIS A 89 11.21 -8.52 -16.36
C HIS A 89 9.85 -8.97 -15.83
N HIS A 90 8.99 -8.04 -15.42
CA HIS A 90 7.63 -8.38 -15.04
C HIS A 90 6.83 -8.94 -16.21
N ILE A 91 6.85 -8.28 -17.37
CA ILE A 91 6.15 -8.76 -18.57
C ILE A 91 6.67 -10.15 -18.96
N ARG A 92 7.99 -10.40 -18.90
CA ARG A 92 8.60 -11.71 -19.20
C ARG A 92 8.23 -12.83 -18.23
N LYS A 93 7.82 -12.51 -17.01
CA LYS A 93 7.48 -13.50 -15.97
C LYS A 93 5.97 -13.71 -15.84
N THR A 94 5.15 -12.98 -16.59
CA THR A 94 3.70 -13.00 -16.45
C THR A 94 3.06 -13.33 -17.80
N PRO A 95 2.83 -14.63 -18.09
CA PRO A 95 2.25 -15.10 -19.35
C PRO A 95 0.88 -14.50 -19.71
N THR A 96 0.16 -14.01 -18.70
CA THR A 96 -1.14 -13.35 -18.85
C THR A 96 -1.04 -11.89 -19.32
N GLU A 97 0.16 -11.31 -19.34
CA GLU A 97 0.37 -9.96 -19.87
C GLU A 97 0.25 -9.98 -21.40
N GLY A 98 -0.53 -9.05 -21.94
CA GLY A 98 -0.81 -9.01 -23.39
C GLY A 98 0.42 -8.79 -24.27
N LEU A 99 1.57 -8.42 -23.71
CA LEU A 99 2.85 -8.29 -24.42
C LEU A 99 3.88 -9.36 -24.04
N TYR A 100 3.50 -10.38 -23.28
CA TYR A 100 4.39 -11.48 -22.86
C TYR A 100 5.15 -12.09 -24.04
N LYS A 101 4.44 -12.40 -25.13
CA LYS A 101 5.04 -13.01 -26.32
C LYS A 101 6.19 -12.18 -26.87
N PHE A 102 5.97 -10.88 -27.08
CA PHE A 102 7.00 -9.96 -27.56
C PHE A 102 8.18 -9.85 -26.59
N ALA A 103 7.92 -9.69 -25.29
CA ALA A 103 8.99 -9.56 -24.30
C ALA A 103 9.78 -10.87 -24.09
N SER A 104 9.18 -12.03 -24.38
CA SER A 104 9.84 -13.34 -24.25
C SER A 104 10.74 -13.65 -25.43
N GLU A 105 10.44 -13.09 -26.60
CA GLU A 105 11.14 -13.32 -27.87
C GLU A 105 12.18 -12.23 -28.18
N MET A 106 11.99 -11.00 -27.67
CA MET A 106 12.86 -9.85 -27.94
C MET A 106 13.76 -9.51 -26.75
N GLU A 107 14.99 -9.13 -27.04
CA GLU A 107 15.86 -8.49 -26.04
C GLU A 107 15.35 -7.07 -25.68
N LEU A 108 15.72 -6.56 -24.51
CA LEU A 108 15.18 -5.30 -23.99
C LEU A 108 15.32 -4.14 -24.99
N ALA A 109 16.50 -3.99 -25.60
CA ALA A 109 16.78 -2.92 -26.55
C ALA A 109 15.93 -3.01 -27.82
N GLU A 110 15.56 -4.21 -28.25
CA GLU A 110 14.65 -4.43 -29.37
C GLU A 110 13.21 -4.12 -28.96
N PHE A 111 12.78 -4.63 -27.80
CA PHE A 111 11.42 -4.44 -27.31
C PHE A 111 11.11 -2.96 -27.03
N MET A 112 12.09 -2.16 -26.61
CA MET A 112 11.95 -0.72 -26.45
C MET A 112 11.67 0.02 -27.77
N ARG A 113 12.22 -0.47 -28.89
CA ARG A 113 12.02 0.12 -30.22
C ARG A 113 10.70 -0.36 -30.85
N HIS A 114 10.18 -1.49 -30.39
CA HIS A 114 8.89 -2.01 -30.82
C HIS A 114 7.75 -1.05 -30.44
N LYS A 115 6.81 -0.83 -31.38
CA LYS A 115 5.72 0.17 -31.26
C LYS A 115 4.91 0.02 -29.96
N GLN A 116 4.65 -1.21 -29.52
CA GLN A 116 3.89 -1.53 -28.33
C GLN A 116 4.73 -1.37 -27.04
N GLY A 117 6.02 -1.72 -27.08
CA GLY A 117 6.92 -1.63 -25.93
C GLY A 117 7.29 -0.18 -25.63
N ARG A 118 7.56 0.63 -26.66
CA ARG A 118 7.91 2.07 -26.52
C ARG A 118 6.93 2.83 -25.63
N LYS A 119 5.63 2.55 -25.76
CA LYS A 119 4.57 3.19 -24.96
C LYS A 119 4.64 2.88 -23.46
N LEU A 120 5.20 1.74 -23.05
CA LEU A 120 5.33 1.33 -21.65
C LEU A 120 6.61 1.84 -20.99
N PHE A 121 7.61 2.14 -21.79
CA PHE A 121 8.93 2.48 -21.28
C PHE A 121 9.21 3.98 -21.28
N ARG A 122 8.84 4.69 -22.35
CA ARG A 122 9.22 6.08 -22.57
C ARG A 122 8.46 7.08 -21.68
N ASN A 123 9.21 7.79 -20.83
CA ASN A 123 8.73 8.90 -19.98
C ASN A 123 7.39 8.61 -19.28
N LEU A 124 7.23 7.38 -18.79
CA LEU A 124 5.95 6.87 -18.30
C LEU A 124 5.49 7.68 -17.08
N GLN A 125 6.40 7.98 -16.15
CA GLN A 125 6.06 8.69 -14.91
C GLN A 125 5.59 10.12 -15.21
N THR A 126 6.30 10.82 -16.09
CA THR A 126 5.95 12.15 -16.57
C THR A 126 4.60 12.14 -17.28
N ARG A 127 4.30 11.12 -18.10
CA ARG A 127 3.00 11.00 -18.78
C ARG A 127 1.85 10.77 -17.78
N TYR A 128 2.04 9.91 -16.78
CA TYR A 128 1.03 9.66 -15.75
C TYR A 128 0.69 10.91 -14.93
N ILE A 129 1.69 11.75 -14.65
CA ILE A 129 1.54 12.92 -13.77
C ILE A 129 1.19 14.19 -14.54
N GLY A 130 1.75 14.41 -15.72
CA GLY A 130 1.58 15.65 -16.49
C GLY A 130 0.45 15.60 -17.52
N LYS A 131 0.24 14.45 -18.18
CA LYS A 131 -0.57 14.44 -19.41
C LYS A 131 -2.06 14.53 -19.10
N LYS A 132 -2.64 15.66 -19.43
CA LYS A 132 -4.08 15.92 -19.35
C LYS A 132 -4.80 15.40 -20.61
N PHE A 133 -5.96 14.77 -20.43
CA PHE A 133 -6.89 14.45 -21.52
C PHE A 133 -8.34 14.73 -21.13
N GLY A 134 -9.23 14.80 -22.13
CA GLY A 134 -10.66 15.00 -21.94
C GLY A 134 -11.34 13.70 -21.50
N VAL A 135 -11.52 13.52 -20.19
CA VAL A 135 -12.10 12.29 -19.64
C VAL A 135 -13.53 12.05 -20.16
N GLY A 136 -14.28 13.12 -20.42
CA GLY A 136 -15.62 13.04 -21.03
C GLY A 136 -15.64 12.47 -22.46
N GLN A 137 -14.55 12.55 -23.22
CA GLN A 137 -14.48 11.96 -24.57
C GLN A 137 -14.38 10.42 -24.54
N PHE A 138 -13.88 9.87 -23.43
CA PHE A 138 -13.87 8.42 -23.18
C PHE A 138 -15.27 7.89 -22.81
N TRP A 139 -16.17 8.74 -22.29
CA TRP A 139 -17.55 8.35 -21.98
C TRP A 139 -18.35 7.98 -23.24
N ALA A 140 -18.00 8.53 -24.39
CA ALA A 140 -18.69 8.28 -25.66
C ALA A 140 -18.16 7.05 -26.44
N HIS A 141 -17.03 6.43 -26.03
CA HIS A 141 -16.36 5.39 -26.80
C HIS A 141 -16.00 4.16 -25.94
N THR A 142 -16.97 3.25 -25.78
CA THR A 142 -16.90 2.07 -24.90
C THR A 142 -15.79 1.06 -25.23
N GLY A 143 -15.38 0.96 -26.51
CA GLY A 143 -14.28 0.07 -26.94
C GLY A 143 -12.87 0.51 -26.51
N ILE A 144 -12.71 1.78 -26.13
CA ILE A 144 -11.44 2.39 -25.75
C ILE A 144 -11.13 2.13 -24.25
N LEU A 145 -12.13 1.74 -23.44
CA LEU A 145 -12.05 1.70 -21.98
C LEU A 145 -11.22 0.54 -21.37
N ASN A 146 -10.79 -0.43 -22.17
CA ASN A 146 -10.06 -1.62 -21.69
C ASN A 146 -8.54 -1.42 -21.54
N LEU A 147 -7.99 -0.29 -21.96
CA LEU A 147 -6.55 -0.08 -21.99
C LEU A 147 -6.11 0.88 -20.87
N PRO A 148 -4.95 0.65 -20.23
CA PRO A 148 -4.40 1.59 -19.27
C PRO A 148 -3.95 2.88 -19.98
N PRO A 149 -3.86 4.02 -19.27
CA PRO A 149 -3.61 5.33 -19.88
C PRO A 149 -2.44 5.35 -20.85
N ASP A 150 -1.39 4.58 -20.55
CA ASP A 150 -0.17 4.44 -21.35
C ASP A 150 -0.41 4.03 -22.81
N ARG A 151 -1.52 3.36 -23.14
CA ARG A 151 -1.81 2.97 -24.53
C ARG A 151 -2.44 4.07 -25.38
N PHE A 152 -3.08 5.08 -24.77
CA PHE A 152 -3.75 6.21 -25.47
C PHE A 152 -2.83 7.36 -25.82
N PHE A 153 -1.56 7.30 -25.42
CA PHE A 153 -0.67 8.43 -25.59
C PHE A 153 0.06 8.36 -26.94
N GLU A 154 -0.23 9.31 -27.83
CA GLU A 154 0.73 9.74 -28.85
C GLU A 154 1.85 10.55 -28.20
N ASP A 155 3.03 10.37 -28.78
CA ASP A 155 4.33 10.73 -28.25
C ASP A 155 4.53 12.25 -28.36
N LEU A 156 4.38 12.96 -27.24
CA LEU A 156 4.78 14.35 -27.14
C LEU A 156 5.83 14.44 -26.04
N ALA A 157 7.07 14.14 -26.42
CA ALA A 157 8.24 14.58 -25.69
C ALA A 157 8.31 16.12 -25.78
N SER A 158 7.49 16.79 -24.98
CA SER A 158 7.42 18.26 -24.92
C SER A 158 7.90 18.74 -23.56
N PRO A 159 8.79 19.76 -23.50
CA PRO A 159 9.16 20.43 -22.25
C PRO A 159 7.96 20.93 -21.43
N LEU A 160 6.84 21.26 -22.09
CA LEU A 160 5.58 21.63 -21.44
C LEU A 160 5.04 20.51 -20.55
N LEU A 161 5.14 19.25 -21.00
CA LEU A 161 4.67 18.09 -20.24
C LEU A 161 5.46 17.91 -18.94
N LEU A 162 6.78 18.13 -18.98
CA LEU A 162 7.62 18.08 -17.78
C LEU A 162 7.29 19.22 -16.81
N ALA A 163 7.06 20.43 -17.32
CA ALA A 163 6.67 21.57 -16.50
C ALA A 163 5.33 21.30 -15.79
N GLU A 164 4.32 20.80 -16.51
CA GLU A 164 3.04 20.39 -15.92
C GLU A 164 3.23 19.27 -14.88
N ALA A 165 4.05 18.26 -15.18
CA ALA A 165 4.28 17.15 -14.26
C ALA A 165 4.95 17.63 -12.95
N LYS A 166 5.95 18.52 -13.03
CA LYS A 166 6.59 19.12 -11.86
C LYS A 166 5.62 19.98 -11.05
N GLN A 167 4.81 20.80 -11.73
CA GLN A 167 3.79 21.62 -11.07
C GLN A 167 2.77 20.74 -10.33
N ASN A 168 2.32 19.64 -10.95
CA ASN A 168 1.42 18.71 -10.30
C ASN A 168 2.08 18.04 -9.08
N LEU A 169 3.33 17.58 -9.19
CA LEU A 169 4.06 17.01 -8.06
C LEU A 169 4.19 17.99 -6.88
N ASN A 170 4.41 19.28 -7.12
CA ASN A 170 4.47 20.29 -6.07
C ASN A 170 3.17 20.39 -5.26
N ASN A 171 2.04 20.05 -5.87
CA ASN A 171 0.72 20.12 -5.24
C ASN A 171 0.28 18.77 -4.65
N PHE A 172 1.08 17.70 -4.79
CA PHE A 172 0.73 16.42 -4.22
C PHE A 172 0.90 16.46 -2.71
N PHE A 173 0.03 15.75 -2.00
CA PHE A 173 0.11 15.60 -0.56
C PHE A 173 1.35 14.81 -0.12
N PHE A 174 1.82 13.91 -0.99
CA PHE A 174 2.95 13.06 -0.74
C PHE A 174 3.60 12.57 -2.05
N VAL A 175 4.94 12.56 -2.09
CA VAL A 175 5.75 11.97 -3.15
C VAL A 175 6.81 11.06 -2.52
N GLY A 176 6.67 9.75 -2.70
CA GLY A 176 7.63 8.75 -2.22
C GLY A 176 8.57 8.28 -3.33
N LEU A 177 9.72 7.69 -2.96
CA LEU A 177 10.68 7.11 -3.89
C LEU A 177 10.94 5.65 -3.57
N THR A 178 11.01 4.81 -4.59
CA THR A 178 11.21 3.35 -4.44
C THR A 178 12.60 3.03 -3.85
N GLU A 179 13.62 3.79 -4.25
CA GLU A 179 15.01 3.65 -3.79
C GLU A 179 15.15 4.03 -2.30
N TYR A 180 14.33 4.97 -1.85
CA TYR A 180 14.24 5.47 -0.48
C TYR A 180 12.94 5.03 0.20
N TYR A 181 12.53 3.78 -0.06
CA TYR A 181 11.21 3.28 0.33
C TYR A 181 10.92 3.40 1.83
N GLU A 182 11.86 3.02 2.69
CA GLU A 182 11.64 3.00 4.14
C GLU A 182 11.38 4.40 4.69
N VAL A 183 12.22 5.39 4.35
CA VAL A 183 12.01 6.78 4.76
C VAL A 183 10.77 7.41 4.09
N SER A 184 10.46 7.02 2.85
CA SER A 184 9.23 7.44 2.17
C SER A 184 7.99 6.91 2.89
N MET A 185 8.00 5.66 3.33
CA MET A 185 6.90 5.08 4.09
C MET A 185 6.77 5.69 5.48
N LEU A 186 7.89 5.98 6.17
CA LEU A 186 7.88 6.69 7.44
C LEU A 186 7.22 8.07 7.29
N LEU A 187 7.61 8.84 6.27
CA LEU A 187 6.96 10.11 5.95
C LEU A 187 5.45 9.96 5.71
N LEU A 188 5.03 8.95 4.94
CA LEU A 188 3.61 8.69 4.69
C LEU A 188 2.87 8.30 5.98
N CYS A 189 3.47 7.46 6.82
CA CYS A 189 2.90 7.04 8.10
C CYS A 189 2.75 8.25 9.04
N HIS A 190 3.76 9.12 9.11
CA HIS A 190 3.71 10.36 9.88
C HIS A 190 2.55 11.25 9.43
N LYS A 191 2.47 11.53 8.12
CA LYS A 191 1.40 12.36 7.52
C LYS A 191 -0.01 11.79 7.72
N LEU A 192 -0.15 10.47 7.88
CA LEU A 192 -1.43 9.78 8.09
C LEU A 192 -1.69 9.40 9.55
N ALA A 193 -0.75 9.70 10.46
CA ALA A 193 -0.73 9.18 11.83
C ALA A 193 -1.05 7.68 11.88
N ALA A 194 -0.42 6.90 10.99
CA ALA A 194 -0.64 5.47 10.83
C ALA A 194 0.53 4.68 11.44
N LEU A 195 0.26 3.46 11.91
CA LEU A 195 1.28 2.55 12.41
C LEU A 195 2.27 2.22 11.27
N PRO A 196 3.57 2.53 11.43
CA PRO A 196 4.55 2.15 10.42
C PRO A 196 4.76 0.62 10.42
N GLU A 197 4.82 0.01 9.24
CA GLU A 197 5.13 -1.42 9.06
C GLU A 197 6.08 -1.60 7.87
N LEU A 198 7.39 -1.55 8.15
CA LEU A 198 8.42 -1.54 7.10
C LEU A 198 8.81 -2.95 6.61
N ASP A 199 8.48 -4.00 7.36
CA ASP A 199 8.87 -5.38 7.05
C ASP A 199 8.16 -5.98 5.83
N ALA A 200 7.04 -5.40 5.39
CA ALA A 200 6.29 -5.87 4.23
C ALA A 200 7.10 -5.83 2.90
N VAL A 201 8.22 -5.09 2.86
CA VAL A 201 8.89 -4.71 1.61
C VAL A 201 10.21 -5.42 1.32
N LYS A 202 10.72 -6.22 2.27
CA LYS A 202 11.97 -6.96 2.05
C LYS A 202 11.90 -8.05 0.94
N ARG A 203 10.78 -8.22 0.23
CA ARG A 203 10.51 -9.45 -0.51
C ARG A 203 10.82 -9.48 -2.00
N ARG A 204 11.06 -8.38 -2.73
CA ARG A 204 11.29 -8.47 -4.19
C ARG A 204 12.22 -7.35 -4.71
N GLU A 205 13.27 -7.73 -5.43
CA GLU A 205 14.09 -6.88 -6.30
C GLU A 205 15.11 -5.94 -5.61
N ARG A 206 16.23 -6.49 -5.09
CA ARG A 206 17.42 -5.64 -4.89
C ARG A 206 18.67 -6.00 -5.69
N GLU A 207 18.85 -7.19 -6.24
CA GLU A 207 20.23 -7.57 -6.64
C GLU A 207 20.46 -8.22 -8.00
N ARG A 208 19.45 -8.51 -8.83
CA ARG A 208 19.70 -9.34 -10.04
C ARG A 208 19.84 -8.64 -11.39
N ASP A 209 19.31 -7.42 -11.59
CA ASP A 209 19.10 -6.95 -12.98
C ASP A 209 20.08 -5.87 -13.49
N SER A 210 20.83 -5.16 -12.64
CA SER A 210 21.77 -4.12 -13.13
C SER A 210 23.07 -4.67 -13.71
N LYS A 211 23.41 -5.94 -13.42
CA LYS A 211 24.66 -6.58 -13.89
C LYS A 211 24.58 -7.18 -15.31
N GLN A 212 23.45 -7.07 -16.01
CA GLN A 212 23.23 -7.72 -17.31
C GLN A 212 23.03 -6.77 -18.50
N VAL A 213 23.11 -5.44 -18.31
CA VAL A 213 22.81 -4.47 -19.37
C VAL A 213 24.07 -3.73 -19.79
N SER A 214 24.34 -3.64 -21.10
CA SER A 214 25.52 -2.92 -21.61
C SER A 214 25.40 -1.41 -21.40
N ALA A 215 26.54 -0.73 -21.31
CA ALA A 215 26.58 0.74 -21.15
C ALA A 215 25.86 1.48 -22.28
N GLU A 216 25.88 0.94 -23.50
CA GLU A 216 25.14 1.47 -24.64
C GLU A 216 23.62 1.44 -24.42
N VAL A 217 23.10 0.32 -23.91
CA VAL A 217 21.67 0.16 -23.62
C VAL A 217 21.25 1.06 -22.47
N LEU A 218 22.07 1.22 -21.44
CA LEU A 218 21.83 2.18 -20.35
C LEU A 218 21.72 3.62 -20.87
N LYS A 219 22.67 4.05 -21.71
CA LYS A 219 22.63 5.39 -22.33
C LYS A 219 21.38 5.58 -23.19
N HIS A 220 20.95 4.56 -23.92
CA HIS A 220 19.72 4.59 -24.70
C HIS A 220 18.47 4.70 -23.80
N LEU A 221 18.43 3.94 -22.70
CA LEU A 221 17.35 3.99 -21.69
C LEU A 221 17.22 5.40 -21.09
N GLU A 222 18.33 6.01 -20.71
CA GLU A 222 18.35 7.38 -20.20
C GLU A 222 17.88 8.39 -21.24
N ALA A 223 18.33 8.26 -22.50
CA ALA A 223 17.95 9.15 -23.59
C ALA A 223 16.45 9.10 -23.91
N GLU A 224 15.85 7.92 -23.89
CA GLU A 224 14.39 7.77 -24.09
C GLU A 224 13.58 8.27 -22.87
N ASN A 225 14.19 8.36 -21.69
CA ASN A 225 13.53 8.71 -20.42
C ASN A 225 13.98 10.04 -19.80
N GLN A 226 14.52 10.96 -20.60
CA GLN A 226 15.06 12.23 -20.09
C GLN A 226 14.07 13.06 -19.25
N LEU A 227 12.77 13.04 -19.58
CA LEU A 227 11.76 13.76 -18.80
C LEU A 227 11.55 13.08 -17.44
N ASP A 228 11.47 11.74 -17.42
CA ASP A 228 11.39 10.98 -16.17
C ASP A 228 12.64 11.17 -15.32
N MET A 229 13.84 11.29 -15.92
CA MET A 229 15.08 11.58 -15.19
C MET A 229 14.99 12.95 -14.50
N ALA A 230 14.52 13.97 -15.21
CA ALA A 230 14.36 15.31 -14.65
C ALA A 230 13.24 15.38 -13.60
N LEU A 231 12.15 14.64 -13.79
CA LEU A 231 11.04 14.53 -12.85
C LEU A 231 11.47 13.79 -11.58
N TYR A 232 12.26 12.72 -11.69
CA TYR A 232 12.76 11.96 -10.54
C TYR A 232 13.70 12.81 -9.68
N ARG A 233 14.60 13.60 -10.29
CA ARG A 233 15.43 14.59 -9.55
C ARG A 233 14.58 15.61 -8.80
N HIS A 234 13.49 16.08 -9.41
CA HIS A 234 12.53 16.97 -8.76
C HIS A 234 11.83 16.27 -7.58
N GLY A 235 11.40 15.03 -7.76
CA GLY A 235 10.81 14.20 -6.70
C GLY A 235 11.74 13.99 -5.50
N LYS A 236 13.05 13.81 -5.73
CA LYS A 236 14.04 13.78 -4.64
C LYS A 236 14.07 15.07 -3.83
N THR A 237 14.03 16.22 -4.51
CA THR A 237 14.02 17.53 -3.85
C THR A 237 12.75 17.70 -3.01
N LEU A 238 11.59 17.28 -3.52
CA LEU A 238 10.33 17.31 -2.78
C LEU A 238 10.36 16.39 -1.55
N LEU A 239 10.88 15.16 -1.68
CA LEU A 239 11.01 14.24 -0.56
C LEU A 239 11.89 14.81 0.55
N VAL A 240 13.04 15.42 0.20
CA VAL A 240 13.92 16.10 1.17
C VAL A 240 13.18 17.24 1.89
N GLY A 241 12.49 18.10 1.15
CA GLY A 241 11.73 19.20 1.73
C GLY A 241 10.61 18.74 2.66
N ASP A 242 9.90 17.69 2.29
CA ASP A 242 8.85 17.10 3.12
C ASP A 242 9.41 16.42 4.37
N LEU A 243 10.51 15.65 4.26
CA LEU A 243 11.18 15.05 5.42
C LEU A 243 11.66 16.13 6.40
N ALA A 244 12.31 17.18 5.90
CA ALA A 244 12.79 18.30 6.70
C ALA A 244 11.64 18.98 7.47
N ARG A 245 10.50 19.19 6.79
CA ARG A 245 9.34 19.90 7.34
C ARG A 245 8.54 19.04 8.33
N GLU A 246 8.21 17.81 7.97
CA GLU A 246 7.34 16.94 8.80
C GLU A 246 8.07 16.39 10.03
N PHE A 247 9.39 16.15 9.94
CA PHE A 247 10.19 15.64 11.06
C PHE A 247 11.04 16.69 11.77
N ASN A 248 10.88 17.97 11.41
CA ASN A 248 11.63 19.10 11.98
C ASN A 248 13.16 18.91 11.90
N LEU A 249 13.65 18.64 10.68
CA LEU A 249 15.07 18.45 10.34
C LEU A 249 15.55 19.56 9.39
N PRO A 250 15.59 20.84 9.82
CA PRO A 250 15.89 21.97 8.95
C PRO A 250 17.28 21.88 8.28
N GLU A 251 18.23 21.18 8.89
CA GLU A 251 19.59 20.98 8.38
C GLU A 251 19.61 20.27 7.01
N MET A 252 18.63 19.42 6.73
CA MET A 252 18.51 18.71 5.45
C MET A 252 18.39 19.66 4.26
N LEU A 253 17.80 20.85 4.45
CA LEU A 253 17.59 21.83 3.38
C LEU A 253 18.89 22.48 2.89
N SER A 254 19.97 22.39 3.68
CA SER A 254 21.29 22.95 3.35
C SER A 254 22.23 21.92 2.69
N MET A 255 21.85 20.64 2.70
CA MET A 255 22.67 19.55 2.17
C MET A 255 22.39 19.31 0.68
N PRO A 256 23.36 18.77 -0.09
CA PRO A 256 23.06 18.14 -1.36
C PRO A 256 21.95 17.09 -1.19
N VAL A 257 21.05 16.99 -2.17
CA VAL A 257 19.83 16.17 -2.08
C VAL A 257 20.14 14.71 -1.73
N GLU A 258 21.16 14.13 -2.34
CA GLU A 258 21.61 12.76 -2.08
C GLU A 258 22.07 12.60 -0.63
N THR A 259 22.92 13.52 -0.14
CA THR A 259 23.40 13.53 1.24
C THR A 259 22.25 13.72 2.24
N ALA A 260 21.26 14.55 1.95
CA ALA A 260 20.09 14.73 2.79
C ALA A 260 19.25 13.44 2.91
N LEU A 261 19.10 12.71 1.81
CA LEU A 261 18.36 11.44 1.81
C LEU A 261 19.11 10.34 2.58
N ASP A 262 20.43 10.29 2.46
CA ASP A 262 21.27 9.39 3.24
C ASP A 262 21.21 9.74 4.74
N TYR A 263 21.27 11.03 5.07
CA TYR A 263 21.10 11.55 6.44
C TYR A 263 19.79 11.12 7.09
N ALA A 264 18.68 11.20 6.35
CA ALA A 264 17.38 10.72 6.81
C ALA A 264 17.33 9.19 6.96
N ASN A 265 17.98 8.46 6.05
CA ASN A 265 18.05 7.00 6.10
C ASN A 265 18.87 6.50 7.30
N GLU A 266 19.92 7.19 7.71
CA GLU A 266 20.67 6.90 8.94
C GLU A 266 19.83 7.13 10.20
N ARG A 267 18.80 7.99 10.13
CA ARG A 267 17.92 8.37 11.25
C ARG A 267 16.57 7.66 11.26
N LYS A 268 16.40 6.58 10.50
CA LYS A 268 15.13 5.84 10.39
C LYS A 268 14.49 5.51 11.74
N GLN A 269 15.30 5.17 12.75
CA GLN A 269 14.79 4.85 14.09
C GLN A 269 14.09 6.06 14.74
N VAL A 270 14.69 7.25 14.65
CA VAL A 270 14.10 8.49 15.19
C VAL A 270 12.83 8.86 14.42
N LEU A 271 12.85 8.74 13.09
CA LEU A 271 11.67 8.96 12.24
C LEU A 271 10.54 7.98 12.59
N TRP A 272 10.89 6.72 12.85
CA TRP A 272 9.96 5.67 13.28
C TRP A 272 9.31 5.98 14.63
N GLU A 273 10.09 6.40 15.62
CA GLU A 273 9.58 6.82 16.94
C GLU A 273 8.63 8.01 16.83
N SER A 274 8.94 8.99 15.97
CA SER A 274 8.04 10.10 15.68
C SER A 274 6.72 9.63 15.05
N CYS A 275 6.75 8.63 14.16
CA CYS A 275 5.53 8.03 13.60
C CYS A 275 4.71 7.32 14.69
N LEU A 276 5.36 6.56 15.57
CA LEU A 276 4.68 5.88 16.69
C LEU A 276 4.02 6.89 17.64
N PHE A 277 4.69 8.01 17.91
CA PHE A 277 4.11 9.08 18.73
C PHE A 277 2.83 9.65 18.07
N GLN A 278 2.87 10.02 16.79
CA GLN A 278 1.70 10.53 16.07
C GLN A 278 0.56 9.50 16.02
N TYR A 279 0.89 8.24 15.75
CA TYR A 279 -0.06 7.14 15.77
C TYR A 279 -0.73 6.98 17.16
N ALA A 280 0.05 7.00 18.24
CA ALA A 280 -0.47 6.96 19.60
C ALA A 280 -1.41 8.14 19.91
N GLN A 281 -1.05 9.37 19.48
CA GLN A 281 -1.95 10.52 19.64
C GLN A 281 -3.28 10.34 18.91
N ARG A 282 -3.24 9.82 17.67
CA ARG A 282 -4.47 9.49 16.93
C ARG A 282 -5.31 8.46 17.67
N MET A 283 -4.70 7.35 18.11
CA MET A 283 -5.41 6.29 18.83
C MET A 283 -6.03 6.80 20.14
N ARG A 284 -5.38 7.73 20.85
CA ARG A 284 -5.92 8.40 22.03
C ARG A 284 -7.18 9.20 21.71
N VAL A 285 -7.18 9.96 20.61
CA VAL A 285 -8.34 10.77 20.17
C VAL A 285 -9.49 9.89 19.67
N GLU A 286 -9.17 8.73 19.10
CA GLU A 286 -10.14 7.76 18.58
C GLU A 286 -10.65 6.76 19.64
N GLN A 287 -10.23 6.89 20.90
CA GLN A 287 -10.64 5.99 21.98
C GLN A 287 -12.17 5.94 22.12
N GLN A 288 -12.66 4.72 22.32
CA GLN A 288 -14.07 4.39 22.51
C GLN A 288 -14.23 3.61 23.82
N GLU A 289 -15.41 3.72 24.43
CA GLU A 289 -15.73 2.95 25.64
C GLU A 289 -15.87 1.47 25.32
N SER A 290 -16.50 1.13 24.20
CA SER A 290 -16.59 -0.23 23.67
C SER A 290 -16.15 -0.23 22.21
N TRP A 291 -15.73 -1.39 21.71
CA TRP A 291 -15.23 -1.51 20.35
C TRP A 291 -15.74 -2.77 19.68
N ASP A 292 -16.57 -2.60 18.66
CA ASP A 292 -17.04 -3.67 17.79
C ASP A 292 -16.45 -3.46 16.39
N TRP A 293 -15.61 -4.40 15.97
CA TRP A 293 -14.87 -4.36 14.72
C TRP A 293 -15.07 -5.65 13.94
N ASP A 294 -15.25 -5.51 12.63
CA ASP A 294 -15.19 -6.61 11.69
C ASP A 294 -14.19 -6.33 10.56
N ALA A 295 -13.78 -7.39 9.86
CA ALA A 295 -12.74 -7.34 8.84
C ALA A 295 -13.05 -6.44 7.64
N SER A 296 -14.28 -5.99 7.46
CA SER A 296 -14.63 -4.99 6.45
C SER A 296 -14.13 -3.60 6.77
N ARG A 297 -13.83 -3.31 8.04
CA ARG A 297 -13.34 -2.00 8.46
C ARG A 297 -11.84 -1.86 8.26
N GLY A 298 -11.36 -0.62 8.33
CA GLY A 298 -9.93 -0.33 8.48
C GLY A 298 -9.34 -1.08 9.69
N LEU A 299 -8.09 -1.52 9.60
CA LEU A 299 -7.41 -2.31 10.62
C LEU A 299 -6.09 -1.63 11.01
N GLN A 300 -5.97 -1.29 12.30
CA GLN A 300 -4.69 -0.90 12.90
C GLN A 300 -4.02 -2.13 13.51
N GLY A 301 -2.72 -2.30 13.24
CA GLY A 301 -1.94 -3.48 13.58
C GLY A 301 -1.17 -4.07 12.40
N THR A 302 -0.47 -5.18 12.62
CA THR A 302 0.53 -5.73 11.69
C THR A 302 0.35 -7.23 11.44
N GLY A 303 0.96 -7.74 10.36
CA GLY A 303 0.94 -9.18 10.06
C GLY A 303 -0.38 -9.72 9.51
N TRP A 304 -1.12 -8.90 8.75
CA TRP A 304 -2.39 -9.28 8.13
C TRP A 304 -2.33 -9.16 6.62
N SER A 305 -2.98 -10.09 5.93
CA SER A 305 -3.32 -9.96 4.51
C SER A 305 -4.31 -8.80 4.28
N ASP A 306 -4.49 -8.45 3.01
CA ASP A 306 -5.66 -7.67 2.61
C ASP A 306 -6.95 -8.41 2.99
N VAL A 307 -8.03 -7.64 3.06
CA VAL A 307 -9.34 -8.21 3.33
C VAL A 307 -9.79 -9.10 2.17
N HIS A 308 -10.11 -10.35 2.53
CA HIS A 308 -10.71 -11.34 1.67
C HIS A 308 -12.23 -11.32 1.85
N GLY A 309 -12.94 -11.54 0.76
CA GLY A 309 -14.39 -11.39 0.68
C GLY A 309 -14.76 -10.20 -0.21
N ARG A 310 -15.53 -10.44 -1.29
CA ARG A 310 -16.15 -9.35 -2.06
C ARG A 310 -17.37 -8.79 -1.32
N LEU A 311 -17.91 -7.66 -1.78
CA LEU A 311 -19.21 -7.17 -1.30
C LEU A 311 -20.28 -8.27 -1.44
N GLY A 312 -20.84 -8.70 -0.31
CA GLY A 312 -21.82 -9.80 -0.23
C GLY A 312 -21.24 -11.13 0.30
N GLU A 313 -19.93 -11.26 0.42
CA GLU A 313 -19.27 -12.37 1.12
C GLU A 313 -18.95 -11.98 2.57
N THR A 314 -18.63 -12.96 3.42
CA THR A 314 -18.21 -12.69 4.81
C THR A 314 -16.77 -12.17 4.82
N PRO A 315 -16.53 -10.88 5.15
CA PRO A 315 -15.19 -10.31 5.13
C PRO A 315 -14.31 -10.97 6.20
N HIS A 316 -13.05 -11.24 5.85
CA HIS A 316 -12.05 -11.78 6.78
C HIS A 316 -10.63 -11.38 6.35
N ARG A 317 -9.67 -11.45 7.28
CA ARG A 317 -8.24 -11.18 7.01
C ARG A 317 -7.41 -12.36 7.50
N TRP A 318 -6.51 -12.86 6.67
CA TRP A 318 -5.60 -13.93 7.06
C TRP A 318 -4.43 -13.36 7.84
N SER A 319 -4.07 -14.00 8.95
CA SER A 319 -2.82 -13.74 9.67
C SER A 319 -1.64 -14.27 8.85
N GLY A 320 -0.49 -13.60 8.95
CA GLY A 320 0.75 -14.01 8.28
C GLY A 320 1.38 -12.89 7.44
N PRO A 321 2.58 -13.12 6.86
CA PRO A 321 3.32 -14.39 6.83
C PRO A 321 4.15 -14.66 8.09
N LYS A 322 4.17 -13.74 9.05
CA LYS A 322 4.86 -13.94 10.34
C LYS A 322 4.00 -14.79 11.29
N LEU A 323 4.65 -15.31 12.33
CA LEU A 323 3.99 -16.09 13.39
C LEU A 323 3.16 -15.23 14.35
N VAL A 324 3.33 -13.91 14.31
CA VAL A 324 2.62 -12.95 15.15
C VAL A 324 1.90 -11.93 14.27
N SER A 325 0.63 -11.68 14.60
CA SER A 325 -0.19 -10.64 13.99
C SER A 325 -0.85 -9.82 15.10
N THR A 326 -0.90 -8.50 14.95
CA THR A 326 -1.39 -7.61 16.02
C THR A 326 -2.63 -6.86 15.59
N VAL A 327 -3.54 -6.60 16.53
CA VAL A 327 -4.67 -5.68 16.34
C VAL A 327 -4.63 -4.64 17.45
N ASP A 328 -4.65 -3.38 17.07
CA ASP A 328 -4.65 -2.26 18.02
C ASP A 328 -6.08 -1.71 18.12
N ALA A 329 -6.73 -1.97 19.25
CA ALA A 329 -8.09 -1.53 19.51
C ALA A 329 -8.06 -0.14 20.19
N PRO A 330 -8.77 0.87 19.65
CA PRO A 330 -8.85 2.20 20.23
C PRO A 330 -9.80 2.21 21.44
N VAL A 331 -9.40 1.53 22.50
CA VAL A 331 -10.07 1.53 23.81
C VAL A 331 -9.03 1.85 24.89
N ASP A 332 -9.48 2.26 26.08
CA ASP A 332 -8.54 2.49 27.19
C ASP A 332 -7.97 1.15 27.70
N PRO A 333 -6.67 0.85 27.51
CA PRO A 333 -6.11 -0.46 27.85
C PRO A 333 -6.03 -0.72 29.35
N ARG A 334 -6.28 0.28 30.19
CA ARG A 334 -6.23 0.17 31.66
C ARG A 334 -7.53 -0.33 32.27
N ARG A 335 -8.58 -0.54 31.46
CA ARG A 335 -9.87 -1.08 31.89
C ARG A 335 -9.98 -2.57 31.57
N ASP A 336 -10.90 -3.23 32.28
CA ASP A 336 -11.26 -4.61 32.02
C ASP A 336 -12.29 -4.69 30.89
N TYR A 337 -12.12 -5.65 29.99
CA TYR A 337 -13.05 -5.92 28.89
C TYR A 337 -13.43 -7.39 28.79
N GLU A 338 -14.71 -7.65 28.55
CA GLU A 338 -15.12 -8.88 27.89
C GLU A 338 -14.68 -8.83 26.43
N VAL A 339 -13.83 -9.77 26.04
CA VAL A 339 -13.38 -9.92 24.65
C VAL A 339 -14.11 -11.08 23.98
N THR A 340 -14.59 -10.85 22.76
CA THR A 340 -15.09 -11.89 21.87
C THR A 340 -14.36 -11.83 20.54
N ILE A 341 -13.72 -12.93 20.15
CA ILE A 341 -12.95 -13.05 18.90
C ILE A 341 -13.66 -14.05 17.99
N HIS A 342 -13.99 -13.61 16.78
CA HIS A 342 -14.57 -14.44 15.74
C HIS A 342 -13.53 -14.78 14.67
N LEU A 343 -13.24 -16.07 14.53
CA LEU A 343 -12.37 -16.61 13.49
C LEU A 343 -13.21 -17.40 12.49
N LEU A 344 -12.95 -17.19 11.20
CA LEU A 344 -13.67 -17.86 10.13
C LEU A 344 -13.11 -19.26 9.85
N ARG A 345 -11.77 -19.40 9.84
CA ARG A 345 -11.03 -20.62 9.50
C ARG A 345 -9.62 -20.60 10.08
N PHE A 346 -9.00 -21.78 10.13
CA PHE A 346 -7.57 -21.99 10.38
C PHE A 346 -6.94 -22.68 9.16
N MET A 347 -5.66 -22.44 8.90
CA MET A 347 -4.93 -23.17 7.85
C MET A 347 -4.67 -24.61 8.26
N THR A 348 -4.28 -24.84 9.51
CA THR A 348 -4.03 -26.19 10.05
C THR A 348 -4.73 -26.42 11.38
N TRP A 349 -4.88 -27.69 11.76
CA TRP A 349 -5.36 -28.07 13.09
C TRP A 349 -4.41 -27.61 14.21
N ARG A 350 -3.10 -27.46 13.93
CA ARG A 350 -2.13 -26.93 14.88
C ARG A 350 -2.38 -25.46 15.15
N ASN A 351 -2.64 -24.67 14.11
CA ASN A 351 -3.06 -23.27 14.28
C ASN A 351 -4.28 -23.16 15.20
N GLN A 352 -5.26 -24.07 15.07
CA GLN A 352 -6.42 -24.06 15.95
C GLN A 352 -6.09 -24.42 17.41
N ARG A 353 -5.22 -25.40 17.65
CA ARG A 353 -4.91 -25.89 19.01
C ARG A 353 -3.89 -25.03 19.76
N GLN A 354 -3.06 -24.30 19.03
CA GLN A 354 -1.91 -23.55 19.58
C GLN A 354 -2.03 -22.05 19.33
N LEU A 355 -3.22 -21.56 18.93
CA LEU A 355 -3.45 -20.12 18.88
C LEU A 355 -3.44 -19.58 20.31
N GLU A 356 -2.51 -18.66 20.56
CA GLU A 356 -2.48 -17.88 21.79
C GLU A 356 -2.79 -16.42 21.46
N VAL A 357 -3.53 -15.77 22.35
CA VAL A 357 -3.77 -14.33 22.27
C VAL A 357 -3.13 -13.68 23.48
N HIS A 358 -2.37 -12.63 23.25
CA HIS A 358 -1.58 -11.91 24.24
C HIS A 358 -1.95 -10.44 24.24
N THR A 359 -1.71 -9.80 25.37
CA THR A 359 -1.72 -8.36 25.59
C THR A 359 -0.33 -7.92 26.01
N SER A 360 -0.12 -6.62 26.27
CA SER A 360 1.13 -6.12 26.83
C SER A 360 1.53 -6.78 28.16
N SER A 361 0.55 -7.25 28.95
CA SER A 361 0.76 -7.91 30.24
C SER A 361 0.82 -9.44 30.14
N GLY A 362 0.75 -10.01 28.94
CA GLY A 362 0.89 -11.46 28.70
C GLY A 362 -0.37 -12.13 28.14
N PRO A 363 -0.44 -13.48 28.19
CA PRO A 363 -1.49 -14.26 27.54
C PRO A 363 -2.86 -14.04 28.20
N ILE A 364 -3.93 -14.09 27.38
CA ILE A 364 -5.32 -14.03 27.85
C ILE A 364 -6.00 -15.39 27.73
N SER A 365 -6.79 -15.75 28.74
CA SER A 365 -7.54 -17.00 28.76
C SER A 365 -8.83 -16.87 27.95
N LEU A 366 -8.91 -17.62 26.84
CA LEU A 366 -10.09 -17.66 25.98
C LEU A 366 -10.79 -19.02 26.07
N THR A 367 -12.07 -19.00 26.40
CA THR A 367 -12.96 -20.16 26.25
C THR A 367 -13.47 -20.20 24.81
N GLY A 368 -12.98 -21.16 24.05
CA GLY A 368 -13.29 -21.32 22.63
C GLY A 368 -14.41 -22.31 22.33
N ARG A 369 -15.32 -21.97 21.42
CA ARG A 369 -16.30 -22.91 20.85
C ARG A 369 -16.24 -22.93 19.32
N LYS A 370 -16.37 -24.12 18.74
CA LYS A 370 -16.50 -24.29 17.29
C LYS A 370 -17.86 -23.75 16.83
N LYS A 371 -17.88 -22.98 15.75
CA LYS A 371 -19.11 -22.46 15.13
C LYS A 371 -19.04 -22.72 13.62
N GLY A 372 -19.61 -23.84 13.18
CA GLY A 372 -19.47 -24.32 11.80
C GLY A 372 -18.00 -24.63 11.48
N SER A 373 -17.46 -24.06 10.40
CA SER A 373 -16.02 -24.13 10.08
C SER A 373 -15.15 -23.13 10.87
N GLY A 374 -15.77 -22.22 11.62
CA GLY A 374 -15.09 -21.17 12.36
C GLY A 374 -15.00 -21.45 13.86
N TRP A 375 -14.50 -20.46 14.58
CA TRP A 375 -14.27 -20.51 16.02
C TRP A 375 -14.64 -19.19 16.67
N VAL A 376 -15.21 -19.25 17.87
CA VAL A 376 -15.51 -18.07 18.69
C VAL A 376 -14.84 -18.26 20.04
N GLY A 377 -13.92 -17.36 20.37
CA GLY A 377 -13.28 -17.27 21.68
C GLY A 377 -13.88 -16.17 22.51
N GLN A 378 -14.13 -16.44 23.78
CA GLN A 378 -14.60 -15.43 24.74
C GLN A 378 -13.73 -15.48 25.99
N GLY A 379 -13.42 -14.33 26.57
CA GLY A 379 -12.64 -14.24 27.80
C GLY A 379 -12.64 -12.84 28.38
N ILE A 380 -11.85 -12.63 29.42
CA ILE A 380 -11.63 -11.33 30.04
C ILE A 380 -10.22 -10.86 29.72
N VAL A 381 -10.11 -9.61 29.27
CA VAL A 381 -8.86 -8.87 29.23
C VAL A 381 -8.84 -7.95 30.43
N ASN A 382 -7.93 -8.19 31.37
CA ASN A 382 -7.76 -7.31 32.52
C ASN A 382 -7.01 -6.03 32.12
N GLY A 383 -7.19 -4.96 32.89
CA GLY A 383 -6.49 -3.70 32.74
C GLY A 383 -4.97 -3.88 32.73
N GLN A 384 -4.32 -3.18 31.81
CA GLN A 384 -2.90 -3.30 31.51
C GLN A 384 -2.10 -2.17 32.16
N SER A 385 -0.90 -2.47 32.66
CA SER A 385 0.09 -1.44 33.02
C SER A 385 0.88 -1.06 31.77
N THR A 386 0.41 -0.05 31.03
CA THR A 386 1.03 0.41 29.78
C THR A 386 0.84 1.91 29.60
N GLU A 387 1.79 2.53 28.88
CA GLU A 387 1.69 3.92 28.42
C GLU A 387 0.99 4.03 27.04
N GLU A 388 0.80 2.90 26.34
CA GLU A 388 0.09 2.88 25.06
C GLU A 388 -1.36 3.37 25.26
N PRO A 389 -1.89 4.25 24.39
CA PRO A 389 -3.26 4.74 24.51
C PRO A 389 -4.27 3.84 23.79
N PHE A 390 -3.98 2.55 23.64
CA PHE A 390 -4.84 1.58 22.97
C PHE A 390 -4.55 0.18 23.52
N LEU A 391 -5.50 -0.74 23.37
CA LEU A 391 -5.29 -2.15 23.71
C LEU A 391 -4.74 -2.89 22.50
N ARG A 392 -3.51 -3.40 22.60
CA ARG A 392 -2.94 -4.31 21.59
C ARG A 392 -3.26 -5.75 21.92
N LEU A 393 -3.91 -6.43 20.98
CA LEU A 393 -4.07 -7.89 20.95
C LEU A 393 -3.06 -8.50 19.98
N SER A 394 -2.17 -9.35 20.49
CA SER A 394 -1.17 -10.08 19.71
C SER A 394 -1.60 -11.52 19.56
N PHE A 395 -1.72 -12.00 18.32
CA PHE A 395 -2.12 -13.35 17.98
C PHE A 395 -0.90 -14.16 17.57
N HIS A 396 -0.62 -15.23 18.30
CA HIS A 396 0.56 -16.07 18.13
C HIS A 396 0.14 -17.43 17.57
N VAL A 397 0.77 -17.83 16.47
CA VAL A 397 0.64 -19.17 15.89
C VAL A 397 1.99 -19.86 15.82
N SER A 398 2.01 -21.19 15.92
CA SER A 398 3.24 -21.98 15.84
C SER A 398 3.78 -22.15 14.41
N GLU A 399 2.92 -22.00 13.41
CA GLU A 399 3.28 -22.12 12.00
C GLU A 399 2.41 -21.22 11.13
N THR A 400 2.96 -20.82 9.98
CA THR A 400 2.18 -20.29 8.85
C THR A 400 2.48 -21.14 7.63
N VAL A 401 1.45 -21.54 6.91
CA VAL A 401 1.56 -22.43 5.73
C VAL A 401 0.75 -21.85 4.58
N SER A 402 1.11 -22.20 3.35
CA SER A 402 0.33 -21.83 2.17
C SER A 402 -0.62 -22.94 1.74
N VAL A 403 -1.59 -22.59 0.90
CA VAL A 403 -2.50 -23.58 0.30
C VAL A 403 -1.70 -24.55 -0.59
N ALA A 404 -0.70 -24.04 -1.32
CA ALA A 404 0.19 -24.86 -2.13
C ALA A 404 0.95 -25.92 -1.30
N GLU A 405 1.44 -25.57 -0.11
CA GLU A 405 2.16 -26.49 0.78
C GLU A 405 1.26 -27.57 1.39
N LEU A 406 -0.04 -27.30 1.48
CA LEU A 406 -1.05 -28.27 1.91
C LEU A 406 -1.57 -29.15 0.77
N GLY A 407 -0.97 -29.07 -0.43
CA GLY A 407 -1.38 -29.84 -1.60
C GLY A 407 -2.60 -29.27 -2.34
N GLY A 408 -2.96 -27.99 -2.09
CA GLY A 408 -4.02 -27.28 -2.79
C GLY A 408 -3.53 -26.58 -4.07
N ASP A 409 -4.12 -25.43 -4.41
CA ASP A 409 -3.71 -24.62 -5.57
C ASP A 409 -2.22 -24.26 -5.49
N PRO A 410 -1.39 -24.73 -6.45
CA PRO A 410 0.05 -24.47 -6.46
C PRO A 410 0.41 -22.99 -6.65
N ASN A 411 -0.52 -22.16 -7.11
CA ASN A 411 -0.29 -20.72 -7.29
C ASN A 411 -0.49 -19.92 -6.00
N ASP A 412 -1.19 -20.49 -5.01
CA ASP A 412 -1.42 -19.84 -3.72
C ASP A 412 -0.28 -20.17 -2.74
N SER A 413 0.78 -19.39 -2.86
CA SER A 413 2.00 -19.49 -2.05
C SER A 413 1.99 -18.63 -0.78
N ASP A 414 0.87 -17.96 -0.47
CA ASP A 414 0.82 -17.05 0.66
C ASP A 414 0.79 -17.82 1.98
N LYS A 415 1.74 -17.50 2.85
CA LYS A 415 1.85 -18.08 4.19
C LYS A 415 0.79 -17.49 5.11
N ARG A 416 -0.11 -18.33 5.63
CA ARG A 416 -1.24 -17.91 6.46
C ARG A 416 -1.36 -18.78 7.72
N GLY A 417 -1.97 -18.25 8.77
CA GLY A 417 -2.28 -18.99 10.00
C GLY A 417 -3.79 -19.21 10.22
N PHE A 418 -4.53 -18.12 10.40
CA PHE A 418 -5.97 -18.15 10.62
C PHE A 418 -6.66 -16.94 9.98
N ALA A 419 -7.96 -17.04 9.75
CA ALA A 419 -8.78 -15.98 9.18
C ALA A 419 -9.57 -15.25 10.28
N LEU A 420 -9.17 -14.03 10.61
CA LEU A 420 -9.88 -13.16 11.55
C LEU A 420 -11.10 -12.55 10.87
N ARG A 421 -12.26 -12.62 11.53
CA ARG A 421 -13.51 -12.07 11.04
C ARG A 421 -13.93 -10.82 11.80
N ALA A 422 -13.93 -10.88 13.13
CA ALA A 422 -14.41 -9.79 13.98
C ALA A 422 -13.84 -9.89 15.39
N ILE A 423 -13.78 -8.76 16.08
CA ILE A 423 -13.42 -8.63 17.49
C ILE A 423 -14.42 -7.68 18.13
N ALA A 424 -14.96 -8.06 19.28
CA ALA A 424 -15.74 -7.18 20.13
C ALA A 424 -15.09 -7.07 21.50
N LEU A 425 -14.97 -5.84 22.01
CA LEU A 425 -14.53 -5.50 23.35
C LEU A 425 -15.65 -4.71 24.03
N LYS A 426 -16.17 -5.24 25.12
CA LYS A 426 -17.18 -4.58 25.95
C LYS A 426 -16.61 -4.35 27.34
N PRO A 427 -16.70 -3.15 27.93
CA PRO A 427 -16.31 -2.92 29.31
C PRO A 427 -16.98 -3.92 30.24
N VAL A 428 -16.24 -4.44 31.21
CA VAL A 428 -16.84 -5.15 32.34
C VAL A 428 -17.50 -4.09 33.23
N GLU A 429 -18.81 -4.19 33.42
CA GLU A 429 -19.50 -3.34 34.41
C GLU A 429 -19.02 -3.75 35.82
N GLY A 430 -18.50 -2.76 36.56
CA GLY A 430 -17.94 -2.95 37.91
C GLY A 430 -18.97 -3.04 39.02
#